data_AF-A0A3E0N5Q1-F1
#
_entry.id   AF-A0A3E0N5Q1-F1
#
_cell.length_a   1.000
_cell.length_b   1.000
_cell.length_c   1.000
_cell.angle_alpha   90.00
_cell.angle_beta   90.00
_cell.angle_gamma   90.00
#
_symmetry.space_group_name_H-M   'P 1'
#
loop_
_entity.id
_entity.type
_entity.pdbx_description
1 polymer ?
#
loop_
_entity_poly.entity_id
_entity_poly.type
_entity_poly.pdbx_seq_one_letter_code
_entity_poly.pdbx_strand_id
1 'polypeptide(L)' 'MVPEESFTVIALLQGDPDFDNDCVRLKLFGKDGEPFDEDAYYESFLNVDFANRLVYWNEKDPDYREPLLRALAAE' A
#
# COMPACT_ATOMS: atom_id res chain seq x y z
N MET A 1 -19.39 1.55 12.43
CA MET A 1 -18.88 0.54 11.49
C MET A 1 -17.93 1.32 10.62
N VAL A 2 -16.63 0.98 10.65
CA VAL A 2 -15.64 1.70 9.83
C VAL A 2 -15.94 1.34 8.37
N PRO A 3 -15.99 2.33 7.45
CA PRO A 3 -16.15 2.05 6.02
C PRO A 3 -15.06 1.09 5.54
N GLU A 4 -15.44 0.06 4.78
CA GLU A 4 -14.49 -0.80 4.10
C GLU A 4 -13.95 -0.06 2.86
N GLU A 5 -12.63 0.03 2.75
CA GLU A 5 -11.95 0.59 1.59
C GLU A 5 -11.20 -0.51 0.85
N SER A 6 -11.44 -0.60 -0.46
CA SER A 6 -10.72 -1.47 -1.37
C SER A 6 -9.53 -0.73 -1.98
N PHE A 7 -8.43 -1.45 -2.17
CA PHE A 7 -7.21 -0.92 -2.78
C PHE A 7 -6.60 -1.96 -3.72
N THR A 8 -5.91 -1.47 -4.75
CA THR A 8 -5.12 -2.31 -5.65
C THR A 8 -3.73 -2.49 -5.07
N VAL A 9 -3.20 -3.72 -5.06
CA VAL A 9 -1.82 -4.00 -4.64
C VAL A 9 -1.11 -4.79 -5.73
N ILE A 10 0.12 -4.38 -6.04
CA ILE A 10 0.98 -5.05 -6.99
C ILE A 10 2.26 -5.51 -6.27
N ALA A 11 2.65 -6.76 -6.48
CA ALA A 11 3.93 -7.27 -6.02
C ALA A 11 5.06 -6.90 -6.99
N LEU A 12 6.09 -6.25 -6.46
CA LEU A 12 7.26 -5.78 -7.20
C LEU A 12 8.36 -6.85 -7.18
N LEU A 13 8.07 -7.97 -7.85
CA LEU A 13 8.92 -9.15 -7.89
C LEU A 13 9.70 -9.25 -9.20
N GLN A 14 10.89 -9.82 -9.13
CA GLN A 14 11.64 -10.28 -10.29
C GLN A 14 11.91 -11.78 -10.10
N GLY A 15 11.14 -12.62 -10.80
CA GLY A 15 11.17 -14.07 -10.62
C GLY A 15 10.26 -14.56 -9.50
N ASP A 16 10.47 -15.82 -9.10
CA ASP A 16 9.67 -16.47 -8.06
C ASP A 16 10.12 -16.00 -6.66
N PRO A 17 9.19 -15.53 -5.81
CA PRO A 17 9.53 -15.07 -4.47
C PRO A 17 9.80 -16.25 -3.53
N ASP A 18 10.87 -16.15 -2.73
CA ASP A 18 11.08 -17.01 -1.56
C ASP A 18 10.42 -16.37 -0.34
N PHE A 19 9.17 -16.71 -0.06
CA PHE A 19 8.41 -16.11 1.05
C PHE A 19 8.96 -16.43 2.44
N ASP A 20 9.82 -17.44 2.57
CA ASP A 20 10.40 -17.84 3.86
C ASP A 20 11.65 -17.01 4.19
N ASN A 21 12.31 -16.43 3.18
CA ASN A 21 13.59 -15.74 3.34
C ASN A 21 13.60 -14.29 2.85
N ASP A 22 12.71 -13.92 1.91
CA ASP A 22 12.69 -12.60 1.30
C ASP A 22 11.56 -11.70 1.81
N CYS A 23 11.86 -10.41 1.91
CA CYS A 23 10.83 -9.39 2.02
C CYS A 23 10.25 -9.10 0.64
N VAL A 24 8.94 -9.28 0.49
CA VAL A 24 8.24 -8.94 -0.75
C VAL A 24 7.92 -7.46 -0.75
N ARG A 25 8.46 -6.73 -1.72
CA ARG A 25 8.11 -5.32 -1.95
C ARG A 25 6.78 -5.27 -2.67
N LEU A 26 5.83 -4.53 -2.12
CA LEU A 26 4.50 -4.28 -2.67
C LEU A 26 4.33 -2.78 -2.91
N LYS A 27 3.54 -2.43 -3.92
CA LYS A 27 3.03 -1.08 -4.12
C LYS A 27 1.51 -1.10 -4.04
N LEU A 28 0.96 -0.29 -3.14
CA LEU A 28 -0.46 -0.11 -2.94
C LEU A 28 -0.92 1.15 -3.67
N PHE A 29 -2.14 1.10 -4.21
CA PHE A 29 -2.82 2.19 -4.89
C PHE A 29 -4.23 2.31 -4.28
N GLY A 30 -4.56 3.49 -3.79
CA GLY A 30 -5.86 3.81 -3.23
C GLY A 30 -6.51 4.96 -3.98
N LYS A 31 -7.85 4.96 -4.01
CA LYS A 31 -8.66 5.88 -4.83
C LYS A 31 -8.24 5.89 -6.31
N ASP A 32 -7.81 4.76 -6.84
CA ASP A 32 -7.38 4.52 -8.23
C ASP A 32 -8.55 4.15 -9.17
N GLY A 33 -9.80 4.36 -8.73
CA GLY A 33 -11.02 4.03 -9.46
C GLY A 33 -11.56 5.16 -10.34
N GLU A 34 -12.71 4.90 -10.97
CA GLU A 34 -13.43 5.87 -11.80
C GLU A 34 -14.71 6.37 -11.11
N PRO A 35 -14.99 7.69 -11.07
CA PRO A 35 -14.16 8.77 -11.61
C PRO A 35 -12.87 9.00 -10.79
N PHE A 36 -11.76 9.27 -11.48
CA PHE A 36 -10.47 9.52 -10.84
C PHE A 36 -10.44 10.89 -10.11
N ASP A 37 -10.04 10.86 -8.84
CA ASP A 37 -9.85 12.05 -7.99
C ASP A 37 -8.37 12.14 -7.55
N GLU A 38 -7.64 13.05 -8.19
CA GLU A 38 -6.20 13.23 -7.98
C GLU A 38 -5.86 13.68 -6.54
N ASP A 39 -6.74 14.46 -5.90
CA ASP A 39 -6.52 14.98 -4.54
C ASP A 39 -6.71 13.89 -3.47
N ALA A 40 -7.49 12.86 -3.79
CA ALA A 40 -7.75 11.72 -2.91
C ALA A 40 -6.83 10.52 -3.20
N TYR A 41 -6.19 10.49 -4.38
CA TYR A 41 -5.29 9.44 -4.80
C TYR A 41 -4.07 9.32 -3.87
N TYR A 42 -3.71 8.09 -3.54
CA TYR A 42 -2.48 7.81 -2.84
C TYR A 42 -1.85 6.51 -3.33
N GLU A 43 -0.53 6.49 -3.30
CA GLU A 43 0.24 5.27 -3.49
C GLU A 43 1.23 5.08 -2.35
N SER A 44 1.55 3.83 -2.06
CA SER A 44 2.51 3.53 -1.01
C SER A 44 3.37 2.31 -1.31
N PHE A 45 4.67 2.45 -1.07
CA PHE A 45 5.55 1.30 -0.97
C PHE A 45 5.50 0.66 0.42
N LEU A 46 5.36 -0.66 0.45
CA LEU A 46 5.41 -1.44 1.67
C LEU A 46 6.17 -2.74 1.43
N ASN A 47 6.90 -3.19 2.45
CA ASN A 47 7.56 -4.49 2.41
C ASN A 47 6.82 -5.44 3.34
N VAL A 48 6.53 -6.64 2.87
CA VAL A 48 5.93 -7.70 3.67
C VAL A 48 6.96 -8.77 3.93
N ASP A 49 7.24 -9.00 5.20
CA ASP A 49 8.00 -10.14 5.68
C ASP A 49 6.99 -11.20 6.14
N PHE A 50 6.78 -12.19 5.27
CA PHE A 50 5.79 -13.24 5.50
C PHE A 50 6.22 -14.19 6.61
N ALA A 51 7.52 -14.51 6.68
CA ALA A 51 8.07 -15.39 7.70
C ALA A 51 7.82 -14.84 9.12
N ASN A 52 8.05 -13.53 9.32
CA ASN A 52 7.89 -12.89 10.62
C ASN A 52 6.52 -12.23 10.81
N ARG A 53 5.66 -12.23 9.79
CA ARG A 53 4.31 -11.60 9.78
C ARG A 53 4.39 -10.10 10.08
N LEU A 54 5.35 -9.42 9.48
CA LEU A 54 5.57 -7.99 9.64
C LEU A 54 5.32 -7.23 8.34
N VAL A 55 4.73 -6.05 8.47
CA VAL A 55 4.57 -5.10 7.37
C VAL A 55 5.37 -3.85 7.70
N TYR A 56 6.27 -3.49 6.79
CA TYR A 56 7.08 -2.28 6.89
C TYR A 56 6.52 -1.24 5.94
N TRP A 57 5.97 -0.18 6.51
CA TRP A 57 5.47 0.96 5.75
C TRP A 57 6.62 1.91 5.43
N ASN A 58 6.94 2.06 4.13
CA ASN A 58 8.15 2.78 3.70
C ASN A 58 7.85 4.00 2.82
N GLU A 59 6.67 4.63 2.99
CA GLU A 59 6.29 5.80 2.18
C GLU A 59 7.11 7.04 2.55
N LYS A 60 7.88 7.53 1.58
CA LYS A 60 8.83 8.63 1.74
C LYS A 60 8.28 9.94 1.17
N ASP A 61 7.40 9.87 0.19
CA ASP A 61 6.81 11.02 -0.47
C ASP A 61 5.74 11.68 0.43
N PRO A 62 5.94 12.93 0.85
CA PRO A 62 4.92 13.66 1.60
C PRO A 62 3.59 13.80 0.86
N ASP A 63 3.62 13.92 -0.47
CA ASP A 63 2.42 14.21 -1.28
C ASP A 63 1.47 13.01 -1.29
N TYR A 64 1.99 11.78 -1.24
CA TYR A 64 1.17 10.58 -1.08
C TYR A 64 0.88 10.21 0.38
N ARG A 65 1.71 10.68 1.33
CA ARG A 65 1.54 10.34 2.75
C ARG A 65 0.30 10.97 3.35
N GLU A 66 0.00 12.22 3.04
CA GLU A 66 -1.18 12.90 3.57
C GLU A 66 -2.52 12.23 3.15
N PRO A 67 -2.82 12.01 1.85
CA PRO A 67 -4.04 11.34 1.44
C PRO A 67 -4.13 9.91 1.98
N LEU A 68 -3.01 9.19 2.04
CA LEU A 68 -2.94 7.87 2.68
C LEU A 68 -3.32 7.92 4.17
N LEU A 69 -2.74 8.83 4.95
CA LEU A 69 -3.04 8.94 6.38
C LEU A 69 -4.51 9.32 6.61
N ARG A 70 -5.08 10.18 5.76
CA ARG A 70 -6.51 10.51 5.80
C ARG A 70 -7.37 9.28 5.53
N ALA A 71 -7.00 8.45 4.55
CA ALA A 71 -7.71 7.20 4.25
C ALA A 71 -7.65 6.21 5.43
N LEU A 72 -6.47 6.03 6.04
CA LEU A 72 -6.28 5.11 7.18
C LEU A 72 -6.90 5.61 8.50
N ALA A 73 -6.95 6.93 8.69
CA ALA A 73 -7.51 7.57 9.88
C ALA A 73 -9.01 7.86 9.77
N ALA A 74 -9.63 7.53 8.63
CA ALA A 74 -11.05 7.75 8.42
C ALA A 74 -11.88 7.00 9.48
N GLU A 75 -12.38 7.75 10.46
CA GLU A 75 -13.46 7.36 11.38
C GLU A 75 -14.82 7.34 10.66
#